data_AF-A0A7G2CRJ1-F1
#
_entry.id   AF-A0A7G2CRJ1-F1
#
_cell.length_a   1.000
_cell.length_b   1.000
_cell.length_c   1.000
_cell.angle_alpha   90.00
_cell.angle_beta   90.00
_cell.angle_gamma   90.00
#
_symmetry.space_group_name_H-M   'P 1'
#
loop_
_entity.id
_entity.type
_entity.pdbx_description
1 polymer ?
#
loop_
_entity_poly.entity_id
_entity_poly.type
_entity_poly.pdbx_seq_one_letter_code
_entity_poly.pdbx_strand_id
1 'polypeptide(L)'
;MYDDFVHRYDYLMARSAEVSYDEQRRLLTLTNLPDWLDVSEEAHLRSDLLERFHATYNASMYTPRNLEIFLTLRFISRLAQSTSPINADNLRRSLYLEGLFVVDETPLGTFNDCASIPEDLVGTSCTKKNYGASDIKVISMAAVLNKTVAAVYGPVTPSMDFTLPNPETGLTTGQIAGIIAGGGALLVLIAVILIVIFCCCLDSRDNKNAPKKLEEPVTLIFTDIESSTALWAAAPQLMPDAVATHHKLIRQLIQKYKCYEVKTIGDSFMIACKEAFVAVQLAQELQRRFLKHDWGTHEIDECYHAFENRKADDIPDYEPPTANLSPDVYSALWNGLRVRVGIHTGLSDIRCDDVTGGYDYYGETSNMAARTEAIGNGGQVVMTESTWWALSDAEREQLRCTNLNSQALRGVPFNVEMYQLDSVEGRRYANLRTEIDAILPDDGLDDGASNSDATGALLSMAGTLTGPSAAVSTVLLSCFSPYPPQERIRQIQPLLQKWSIPVPPRNRRIPEDDYCRGLINRLSVKMASVAQIRLMANGTGPNSAHGTPSVRSCESGGLKTNALLDTLLYTNLRDAATPKFLNTNSPTKESQNAAWLAQTKNVVLSPHQNNSHRQSAVSTVYID
;
A
#
# COMPACT_ATOMS: atom_id res chain seq x y z
N MET A 1 -19.98 -7.78 -44.78
CA MET A 1 -18.74 -8.51 -45.14
C MET A 1 -17.93 -8.75 -43.88
N TYR A 2 -17.03 -9.75 -43.88
CA TYR A 2 -16.14 -10.03 -42.76
C TYR A 2 -14.93 -9.08 -42.83
N ASP A 3 -15.13 -7.87 -42.30
CA ASP A 3 -14.31 -6.69 -42.59
C ASP A 3 -12.86 -6.79 -42.08
N ASP A 4 -12.64 -7.53 -40.99
CA ASP A 4 -11.33 -7.70 -40.34
C ASP A 4 -10.25 -8.33 -41.24
N PHE A 5 -10.63 -9.29 -42.09
CA PHE A 5 -9.66 -9.94 -43.00
C PHE A 5 -9.20 -8.96 -44.09
N VAL A 6 -10.15 -8.21 -44.66
CA VAL A 6 -9.85 -7.26 -45.74
C VAL A 6 -8.99 -6.10 -45.22
N HIS A 7 -9.32 -5.57 -44.04
CA HIS A 7 -8.54 -4.52 -43.39
C HIS A 7 -7.12 -4.95 -42.98
N ARG A 8 -6.90 -6.23 -42.66
CA ARG A 8 -5.59 -6.75 -42.24
C ARG A 8 -4.84 -7.49 -43.35
N TYR A 9 -5.38 -7.56 -44.56
CA TYR A 9 -4.85 -8.38 -45.67
C TYR A 9 -3.35 -8.17 -45.90
N ASP A 10 -2.89 -6.93 -46.11
CA ASP A 10 -1.49 -6.64 -46.42
C ASP A 10 -0.54 -7.07 -45.27
N TYR A 11 -0.96 -6.88 -44.02
CA TYR A 11 -0.20 -7.32 -42.84
C TYR A 11 -0.15 -8.85 -42.72
N LEU A 12 -1.28 -9.52 -42.96
CA LEU A 12 -1.37 -10.97 -42.93
C LEU A 12 -0.56 -11.60 -44.07
N MET A 13 -0.57 -11.02 -45.26
CA MET A 13 0.24 -11.47 -46.41
C MET A 13 1.73 -11.32 -46.12
N ALA A 14 2.16 -10.15 -45.61
CA ALA A 14 3.57 -9.93 -45.24
C ALA A 14 4.04 -10.93 -44.16
N ARG A 15 3.24 -11.13 -43.10
CA ARG A 15 3.64 -12.00 -41.98
C ARG A 15 3.51 -13.50 -42.30
N SER A 16 2.57 -13.90 -43.15
CA SER A 16 2.38 -15.30 -43.51
C SER A 16 3.44 -15.82 -44.49
N ALA A 17 4.03 -14.95 -45.30
CA ALA A 17 5.19 -15.28 -46.14
C ALA A 17 6.45 -15.64 -45.32
N GLU A 18 6.51 -15.28 -44.04
CA GLU A 18 7.65 -15.52 -43.14
C GLU A 18 7.54 -16.81 -42.31
N VAL A 19 6.37 -17.48 -42.29
CA VAL A 19 6.09 -18.66 -41.47
C VAL A 19 5.95 -19.94 -42.32
N SER A 20 6.06 -21.10 -41.70
CA SER A 20 6.05 -22.39 -42.40
C SER A 20 4.69 -22.72 -43.03
N TYR A 21 4.69 -23.57 -44.05
CA TYR A 21 3.46 -24.01 -44.73
C TYR A 21 2.42 -24.64 -43.77
N ASP A 22 2.86 -25.36 -42.75
CA ASP A 22 1.96 -25.95 -41.74
C ASP A 22 1.31 -24.88 -40.85
N GLU A 23 2.03 -23.79 -40.54
CA GLU A 23 1.46 -22.63 -39.84
C GLU A 23 0.50 -21.85 -40.75
N GLN A 24 0.84 -21.66 -42.02
CA GLN A 24 -0.03 -21.05 -43.03
C GLN A 24 -1.33 -21.84 -43.26
N ARG A 25 -1.32 -23.18 -43.10
CA ARG A 25 -2.53 -24.02 -43.17
C ARG A 25 -3.43 -23.90 -41.94
N ARG A 26 -2.87 -23.65 -40.76
CA ARG A 26 -3.61 -23.53 -39.49
C ARG A 26 -4.30 -22.17 -39.33
N LEU A 27 -3.75 -21.11 -39.92
CA LEU A 27 -4.40 -19.80 -39.93
C LEU A 27 -5.56 -19.80 -40.94
N LEU A 28 -6.79 -19.84 -40.44
CA LEU A 28 -8.02 -19.82 -41.23
C LEU A 28 -8.68 -18.45 -41.24
N THR A 29 -9.34 -18.12 -42.34
CA THR A 29 -10.14 -16.90 -42.51
C THR A 29 -11.45 -17.20 -43.26
N LEU A 30 -12.43 -16.33 -43.06
CA LEU A 30 -13.75 -16.35 -43.71
C LEU A 30 -13.81 -15.27 -44.78
N THR A 31 -14.31 -15.61 -45.96
CA THR A 31 -14.62 -14.60 -46.98
C THR A 31 -15.79 -15.07 -47.85
N ASN A 32 -16.53 -14.11 -48.40
CA ASN A 32 -17.56 -14.32 -49.42
C ASN A 32 -17.18 -13.70 -50.78
N LEU A 33 -15.96 -13.19 -50.93
CA LEU A 33 -15.49 -12.63 -52.20
C LEU A 33 -15.10 -13.75 -53.18
N PRO A 34 -15.29 -13.56 -54.51
CA PRO A 34 -14.66 -14.41 -55.51
C PRO A 34 -13.13 -14.40 -55.34
N ASP A 35 -12.45 -15.38 -55.91
CA ASP A 35 -10.98 -15.46 -55.82
C ASP A 35 -10.34 -14.34 -56.67
N TRP A 36 -9.95 -13.26 -56.00
CA TRP A 36 -9.41 -12.05 -56.62
C TRP A 36 -8.05 -12.26 -57.31
N LEU A 37 -7.41 -13.43 -57.16
CA LEU A 37 -6.20 -13.78 -57.89
C LEU A 37 -6.49 -14.68 -59.12
N ASP A 38 -7.74 -15.08 -59.34
CA ASP A 38 -8.09 -15.99 -60.42
C ASP A 38 -8.37 -15.27 -61.75
N VAL A 39 -7.37 -15.26 -62.62
CA VAL A 39 -7.42 -14.69 -63.98
C VAL A 39 -7.78 -15.71 -65.07
N SER A 40 -8.28 -16.91 -64.73
CA SER A 40 -8.61 -17.91 -65.75
C SER A 40 -9.93 -17.61 -66.46
N GLU A 41 -10.05 -18.03 -67.72
CA GLU A 41 -11.29 -17.84 -68.50
C GLU A 41 -12.49 -18.53 -67.81
N GLU A 42 -12.28 -19.66 -67.14
CA GLU A 42 -13.32 -20.35 -66.37
C GLU A 42 -13.70 -19.60 -65.08
N ALA A 43 -12.86 -18.72 -64.55
CA ALA A 43 -13.20 -17.86 -63.42
C ALA A 43 -13.99 -16.63 -63.87
N HIS A 44 -13.59 -16.01 -64.99
CA HIS A 44 -14.33 -14.92 -65.62
C HIS A 44 -15.72 -15.35 -66.10
N LEU A 45 -15.85 -16.52 -66.74
CA LEU A 45 -17.14 -17.11 -67.13
C LEU A 45 -18.07 -17.45 -65.95
N ARG A 46 -17.55 -17.48 -64.71
CA ARG A 46 -18.32 -17.72 -63.48
C ARG A 46 -18.62 -16.45 -62.68
N SER A 47 -17.99 -15.31 -63.00
CA SER A 47 -18.09 -14.08 -62.21
C SER A 47 -17.85 -12.85 -63.10
N ASP A 48 -18.95 -12.23 -63.54
CA ASP A 48 -18.99 -10.92 -64.21
C ASP A 48 -18.27 -9.85 -63.38
N LEU A 49 -18.42 -9.88 -62.05
CA LEU A 49 -17.72 -8.98 -61.14
C LEU A 49 -16.19 -9.12 -61.28
N LEU A 50 -15.67 -10.35 -61.32
CA LEU A 50 -14.23 -10.64 -61.39
C LEU A 50 -13.64 -10.31 -62.76
N GLU A 51 -14.37 -10.59 -63.86
CA GLU A 51 -13.98 -10.17 -65.21
C GLU A 51 -13.84 -8.65 -65.27
N ARG A 52 -14.88 -7.92 -64.83
CA ARG A 52 -14.89 -6.44 -64.84
C ARG A 52 -13.83 -5.86 -63.90
N PHE A 53 -13.55 -6.51 -62.77
CA PHE A 53 -12.49 -6.11 -61.85
C PHE A 53 -11.10 -6.24 -62.50
N HIS A 54 -10.80 -7.38 -63.12
CA HIS A 54 -9.54 -7.62 -63.83
C HIS A 54 -9.40 -6.77 -65.12
N ALA A 55 -10.51 -6.38 -65.76
CA ALA A 55 -10.51 -5.40 -66.85
C ALA A 55 -10.29 -3.94 -66.38
N THR A 56 -10.55 -3.64 -65.10
CA THR A 56 -10.44 -2.27 -64.54
C THR A 56 -9.10 -2.01 -63.86
N TYR A 57 -8.53 -3.02 -63.19
CA TYR A 57 -7.33 -2.89 -62.36
C TYR A 57 -6.15 -3.68 -62.94
N ASN A 58 -4.92 -3.23 -62.62
CA ASN A 58 -3.72 -3.99 -62.92
C ASN A 58 -3.52 -5.14 -61.91
N ALA A 59 -2.80 -6.20 -62.29
CA ALA A 59 -2.57 -7.37 -61.44
C ALA A 59 -1.94 -7.08 -60.06
N SER A 60 -1.16 -6.00 -59.92
CA SER A 60 -0.62 -5.55 -58.62
C SER A 60 -1.68 -4.98 -57.67
N MET A 61 -2.88 -4.70 -58.16
CA MET A 61 -4.02 -4.19 -57.41
C MET A 61 -5.08 -5.26 -57.12
N TYR A 62 -4.81 -6.53 -57.46
CA TYR A 62 -5.69 -7.66 -57.17
C TYR A 62 -5.62 -8.03 -55.68
N THR A 63 -6.38 -7.28 -54.88
CA THR A 63 -6.50 -7.44 -53.43
C THR A 63 -7.98 -7.50 -53.06
N PRO A 64 -8.36 -8.18 -51.96
CA PRO A 64 -9.77 -8.26 -51.56
C PRO A 64 -10.34 -6.88 -51.24
N ARG A 65 -9.49 -5.93 -50.82
CA ARG A 65 -9.88 -4.55 -50.51
C ARG A 65 -10.23 -3.74 -51.75
N ASN A 66 -9.46 -3.88 -52.84
CA ASN A 66 -9.79 -3.21 -54.09
C ASN A 66 -11.04 -3.83 -54.74
N LEU A 67 -11.23 -5.15 -54.61
CA LEU A 67 -12.44 -5.83 -55.05
C LEU A 67 -13.69 -5.38 -54.26
N GLU A 68 -13.59 -5.24 -52.92
CA GLU A 68 -14.65 -4.69 -52.08
C GLU A 68 -15.00 -3.25 -52.44
N ILE A 69 -13.99 -2.39 -52.66
CA ILE A 69 -14.20 -1.01 -53.11
C ILE A 69 -14.88 -0.99 -54.49
N PHE A 70 -14.46 -1.84 -55.42
CA PHE A 70 -15.07 -1.95 -56.75
C PHE A 70 -16.55 -2.36 -56.68
N LEU A 71 -16.87 -3.41 -55.90
CA LEU A 71 -18.24 -3.85 -55.64
C LEU A 71 -19.07 -2.75 -54.99
N THR A 72 -18.51 -2.03 -54.02
CA THR A 72 -19.17 -0.92 -53.31
C THR A 72 -19.49 0.25 -54.26
N LEU A 73 -18.57 0.61 -55.16
CA LEU A 73 -18.82 1.66 -56.16
C LEU A 73 -19.90 1.25 -57.16
N ARG A 74 -19.94 -0.02 -57.58
CA ARG A 74 -21.00 -0.55 -58.45
C ARG A 74 -22.36 -0.59 -57.74
N PHE A 75 -22.38 -0.95 -56.46
CA PHE A 75 -23.57 -0.86 -55.60
C PHE A 75 -24.10 0.58 -55.49
N ILE A 76 -23.23 1.55 -55.19
CA ILE A 76 -23.61 2.98 -55.12
C ILE A 76 -24.14 3.48 -56.47
N SER A 77 -23.50 3.10 -57.58
CA SER A 77 -23.99 3.41 -58.94
C SER A 77 -25.38 2.83 -59.19
N ARG A 78 -25.62 1.56 -58.80
CA ARG A 78 -26.92 0.89 -58.95
C ARG A 78 -28.01 1.56 -58.10
N LEU A 79 -27.72 1.89 -56.84
CA LEU A 79 -28.63 2.60 -55.93
C LEU A 79 -28.95 4.02 -56.43
N ALA A 80 -27.96 4.72 -57.00
CA ALA A 80 -28.17 6.02 -57.61
C ALA A 80 -29.04 5.95 -58.88
N GLN A 81 -28.93 4.88 -59.67
CA GLN A 81 -29.81 4.64 -60.83
C GLN A 81 -31.25 4.32 -60.45
N SER A 82 -31.50 3.62 -59.33
CA SER A 82 -32.88 3.33 -58.87
C SER A 82 -33.55 4.51 -58.14
N THR A 83 -32.80 5.58 -57.85
CA THR A 83 -33.26 6.70 -57.02
C THR A 83 -33.35 8.02 -57.78
N SER A 84 -34.56 8.58 -57.91
CA SER A 84 -34.76 9.91 -58.53
C SER A 84 -35.75 10.78 -57.74
N PRO A 85 -35.42 12.06 -57.42
CA PRO A 85 -34.12 12.69 -57.57
C PRO A 85 -33.08 12.14 -56.57
N ILE A 86 -31.80 12.16 -56.95
CA ILE A 86 -30.69 11.68 -56.12
C ILE A 86 -30.45 12.66 -54.96
N ASN A 87 -30.84 12.27 -53.75
CA ASN A 87 -30.52 12.97 -52.50
C ASN A 87 -30.45 11.96 -51.33
N ALA A 88 -29.92 12.37 -50.19
CA ALA A 88 -29.65 11.47 -49.06
C ALA A 88 -30.93 10.78 -48.51
N ASP A 89 -32.05 11.48 -48.45
CA ASP A 89 -33.32 10.92 -47.95
C ASP A 89 -33.91 9.89 -48.91
N ASN A 90 -33.88 10.18 -50.21
CA ASN A 90 -34.36 9.27 -51.24
C ASN A 90 -33.44 8.04 -51.36
N LEU A 91 -32.11 8.19 -51.33
CA LEU A 91 -31.17 7.07 -51.35
C LEU A 91 -31.37 6.15 -50.13
N ARG A 92 -31.52 6.74 -48.94
CA ARG A 92 -31.88 6.02 -47.70
C ARG A 92 -33.21 5.29 -47.84
N ARG A 93 -34.22 5.94 -48.44
CA ARG A 93 -35.55 5.35 -48.65
C ARG A 93 -35.51 4.18 -49.63
N SER A 94 -34.83 4.30 -50.78
CA SER A 94 -34.65 3.20 -51.74
C SER A 94 -33.94 2.01 -51.10
N LEU A 95 -32.87 2.26 -50.33
CA LEU A 95 -32.14 1.23 -49.59
C LEU A 95 -33.05 0.42 -48.65
N TYR A 96 -33.89 1.10 -47.86
CA TYR A 96 -34.82 0.44 -46.93
C TYR A 96 -36.05 -0.19 -47.60
N LEU A 97 -36.46 0.27 -48.79
CA LEU A 97 -37.63 -0.26 -49.49
C LEU A 97 -37.30 -1.44 -50.42
N GLU A 98 -36.19 -1.38 -51.14
CA GLU A 98 -35.77 -2.48 -52.04
C GLU A 98 -35.20 -3.66 -51.23
N GLY A 99 -34.41 -3.39 -50.19
CA GLY A 99 -33.96 -4.38 -49.19
C GLY A 99 -32.99 -5.47 -49.68
N LEU A 100 -32.93 -5.73 -51.00
CA LEU A 100 -32.05 -6.64 -51.70
C LEU A 100 -31.65 -6.04 -53.06
N PHE A 101 -30.36 -5.78 -53.23
CA PHE A 101 -29.77 -5.28 -54.47
C PHE A 101 -28.88 -6.37 -55.06
N VAL A 102 -29.14 -6.78 -56.30
CA VAL A 102 -28.20 -7.63 -57.04
C VAL A 102 -27.25 -6.73 -57.82
N VAL A 103 -25.95 -6.84 -57.56
CA VAL A 103 -24.89 -6.10 -58.25
C VAL A 103 -24.07 -7.13 -59.02
N ASP A 104 -24.21 -7.08 -60.35
CA ASP A 104 -23.78 -8.14 -61.26
C ASP A 104 -24.40 -9.48 -60.85
N GLU A 105 -23.62 -10.42 -60.32
CA GLU A 105 -24.09 -11.69 -59.75
C GLU A 105 -24.24 -11.69 -58.22
N THR A 106 -23.75 -10.65 -57.52
CA THR A 106 -23.66 -10.63 -56.05
C THR A 106 -24.93 -10.05 -55.40
N PRO A 107 -25.69 -10.81 -54.59
CA PRO A 107 -26.81 -10.29 -53.81
C PRO A 107 -26.34 -9.55 -52.55
N LEU A 108 -26.71 -8.27 -52.43
CA LEU A 108 -26.43 -7.40 -51.29
C LEU A 108 -27.74 -6.97 -50.62
N GLY A 109 -28.04 -7.54 -49.46
CA GLY A 109 -29.26 -7.25 -48.69
C GLY A 109 -29.88 -8.49 -48.06
N THR A 110 -31.11 -8.41 -47.56
CA THR A 110 -31.73 -9.54 -46.85
C THR A 110 -32.10 -10.68 -47.80
N PHE A 111 -31.32 -11.76 -47.79
CA PHE A 111 -31.61 -12.99 -48.52
C PHE A 111 -32.49 -13.93 -47.68
N ASN A 112 -33.48 -14.53 -48.35
CA ASN A 112 -34.46 -15.47 -47.80
C ASN A 112 -34.41 -16.76 -48.63
N ASP A 113 -34.05 -17.89 -48.02
CA ASP A 113 -34.18 -19.21 -48.68
C ASP A 113 -35.56 -19.80 -48.36
N CYS A 114 -36.47 -19.70 -49.33
CA CYS A 114 -37.83 -20.19 -49.23
C CYS A 114 -38.14 -21.30 -50.27
N ALA A 115 -37.11 -21.91 -50.87
CA ALA A 115 -37.25 -22.88 -51.98
C ALA A 115 -37.82 -24.25 -51.57
N SER A 116 -38.26 -24.42 -50.32
CA SER A 116 -38.73 -25.69 -49.75
C SER A 116 -40.01 -25.55 -48.90
N ILE A 117 -40.79 -24.48 -49.07
CA ILE A 117 -42.11 -24.34 -48.43
C ILE A 117 -43.14 -25.09 -49.30
N PRO A 118 -43.86 -26.10 -48.78
CA PRO A 118 -44.98 -26.72 -49.48
C PRO A 118 -46.11 -25.71 -49.74
N GLU A 119 -46.86 -25.87 -50.83
CA GLU A 119 -47.88 -24.90 -51.29
C GLU A 119 -48.99 -24.62 -50.25
N ASP A 120 -49.17 -25.50 -49.26
CA ASP A 120 -50.18 -25.37 -48.20
C ASP A 120 -49.86 -24.30 -47.12
N LEU A 121 -48.65 -23.73 -47.12
CA LEU A 121 -48.17 -22.79 -46.07
C LEU A 121 -47.94 -21.34 -46.58
N VAL A 122 -48.73 -20.91 -47.57
CA VAL A 122 -48.76 -19.52 -48.04
C VAL A 122 -49.37 -18.60 -46.96
N GLY A 123 -48.52 -18.12 -46.05
CA GLY A 123 -48.88 -17.17 -45.00
C GLY A 123 -47.88 -17.07 -43.85
N THR A 124 -47.07 -18.10 -43.60
CA THR A 124 -46.01 -18.04 -42.59
C THR A 124 -44.78 -17.31 -43.11
N SER A 125 -44.39 -16.23 -42.43
CA SER A 125 -43.14 -15.50 -42.67
C SER A 125 -41.94 -16.45 -42.74
N CYS A 126 -41.25 -16.48 -43.88
CA CYS A 126 -40.00 -17.23 -44.07
C CYS A 126 -39.00 -16.83 -42.96
N THR A 127 -38.74 -17.73 -42.01
CA THR A 127 -37.99 -17.45 -40.76
C THR A 127 -36.48 -17.47 -40.96
N LYS A 128 -36.01 -18.16 -42.00
CA LYS A 128 -34.60 -18.29 -42.36
C LYS A 128 -34.09 -17.02 -43.05
N LYS A 129 -33.38 -16.17 -42.30
CA LYS A 129 -32.74 -14.95 -42.79
C LYS A 129 -31.24 -14.98 -42.51
N ASN A 130 -30.41 -15.00 -43.55
CA ASN A 130 -28.95 -14.89 -43.42
C ASN A 130 -28.44 -13.44 -43.59
N TYR A 131 -29.34 -12.46 -43.75
CA TYR A 131 -29.05 -11.03 -43.88
C TYR A 131 -28.01 -10.66 -44.96
N GLY A 132 -27.93 -11.47 -46.03
CA GLY A 132 -27.04 -11.19 -47.18
C GLY A 132 -25.67 -11.83 -47.11
N ALA A 133 -25.46 -12.76 -46.18
CA ALA A 133 -24.25 -13.57 -46.13
C ALA A 133 -24.42 -14.82 -47.03
N SER A 134 -24.05 -14.70 -48.30
CA SER A 134 -23.94 -15.82 -49.26
C SER A 134 -22.49 -16.24 -49.50
N ASP A 135 -22.31 -17.43 -50.07
CA ASP A 135 -21.06 -17.94 -50.64
C ASP A 135 -19.83 -17.87 -49.69
N ILE A 136 -20.09 -18.01 -48.39
CA ILE A 136 -19.08 -17.96 -47.34
C ILE A 136 -18.20 -19.20 -47.49
N LYS A 137 -16.92 -19.01 -47.79
CA LYS A 137 -15.90 -20.06 -47.83
C LYS A 137 -14.90 -19.87 -46.68
N VAL A 138 -14.39 -20.98 -46.16
CA VAL A 138 -13.27 -21.00 -45.20
C VAL A 138 -12.00 -21.28 -46.00
N ILE A 139 -11.06 -20.34 -45.99
CA ILE A 139 -9.76 -20.49 -46.67
C ILE A 139 -8.64 -20.40 -45.65
N SER A 140 -7.57 -21.14 -45.87
CA SER A 140 -6.34 -20.99 -45.08
C SER A 140 -5.46 -19.90 -45.69
N MET A 141 -4.53 -19.36 -44.91
CA MET A 141 -3.55 -18.41 -45.42
C MET A 141 -2.66 -19.03 -46.52
N ALA A 142 -2.41 -20.35 -46.44
CA ALA A 142 -1.76 -21.11 -47.50
C ALA A 142 -2.53 -21.11 -48.84
N ALA A 143 -3.88 -21.15 -48.79
CA ALA A 143 -4.73 -21.08 -49.98
C ALA A 143 -4.75 -19.69 -50.64
N VAL A 144 -4.58 -18.63 -49.84
CA VAL A 144 -4.46 -17.26 -50.35
C VAL A 144 -3.07 -17.00 -50.96
N LEU A 145 -2.01 -17.54 -50.34
CA LEU A 145 -0.64 -17.44 -50.85
C LEU A 145 -0.40 -18.32 -52.09
N ASN A 146 -1.12 -19.44 -52.22
CA ASN A 146 -0.96 -20.39 -53.31
C ASN A 146 -2.29 -20.99 -53.78
N LYS A 147 -2.74 -20.55 -54.96
CA LYS A 147 -3.97 -20.96 -55.63
C LYS A 147 -4.13 -22.48 -55.83
N THR A 148 -3.04 -23.27 -55.84
CA THR A 148 -3.17 -24.74 -55.98
C THR A 148 -3.69 -25.43 -54.71
N VAL A 149 -3.78 -24.71 -53.58
CA VAL A 149 -4.36 -25.20 -52.33
C VAL A 149 -5.84 -24.80 -52.28
N ALA A 150 -6.73 -25.80 -52.33
CA ALA A 150 -8.17 -25.58 -52.27
C ALA A 150 -8.62 -24.99 -50.92
N ALA A 151 -9.81 -24.37 -50.92
CA ALA A 151 -10.49 -23.92 -49.71
C ALA A 151 -10.69 -25.07 -48.70
N VAL A 152 -10.57 -24.77 -47.41
CA VAL A 152 -10.74 -25.74 -46.32
C VAL A 152 -12.20 -26.17 -46.19
N TYR A 153 -13.12 -25.22 -46.39
CA TYR A 153 -14.53 -25.49 -46.63
C TYR A 153 -14.99 -24.64 -47.83
N GLY A 154 -15.70 -25.28 -48.77
CA GLY A 154 -16.23 -24.63 -49.96
C GLY A 154 -17.29 -23.56 -49.64
N PRO A 155 -17.69 -22.74 -50.64
CA PRO A 155 -18.69 -21.70 -50.44
C PRO A 155 -20.04 -22.30 -50.01
N VAL A 156 -20.58 -21.77 -48.93
CA VAL A 156 -21.91 -22.14 -48.40
C VAL A 156 -22.73 -20.88 -48.09
N THR A 157 -24.03 -20.98 -48.30
CA THR A 157 -25.02 -19.94 -47.97
C THR A 157 -25.94 -20.46 -46.87
N PRO A 158 -25.46 -20.55 -45.60
CA PRO A 158 -26.22 -21.16 -44.53
C PRO A 158 -27.42 -20.27 -44.13
N SER A 159 -28.58 -20.89 -43.94
CA SER A 159 -29.69 -20.23 -43.26
C SER A 159 -29.35 -20.08 -41.77
N MET A 160 -29.33 -18.85 -41.24
CA MET A 160 -29.30 -18.68 -39.78
C MET A 160 -30.64 -19.08 -39.19
N ASP A 161 -30.62 -20.13 -38.37
CA ASP A 161 -31.73 -20.52 -37.51
C ASP A 161 -31.41 -20.07 -36.08
N PHE A 162 -32.15 -19.09 -35.56
CA PHE A 162 -32.03 -18.65 -34.18
C PHE A 162 -32.78 -19.63 -33.29
N THR A 163 -32.17 -20.79 -33.04
CA THR A 163 -32.65 -21.72 -32.03
C THR A 163 -32.53 -21.07 -30.65
N LEU A 164 -33.67 -20.71 -30.06
CA LEU A 164 -33.73 -20.43 -28.63
C LEU A 164 -33.37 -21.73 -27.88
N PRO A 165 -32.60 -21.66 -26.78
CA PRO A 165 -32.28 -22.85 -25.99
C PRO A 165 -33.56 -23.58 -25.57
N ASN A 166 -33.55 -24.91 -25.70
CA ASN A 166 -34.71 -25.77 -25.48
C ASN A 166 -35.33 -25.51 -24.08
N PRO A 167 -36.63 -25.17 -23.96
CA PRO A 167 -37.25 -24.84 -22.66
C PRO A 167 -37.21 -25.98 -21.62
N GLU A 168 -36.92 -27.22 -22.04
CA GLU A 168 -36.79 -28.37 -21.13
C GLU A 168 -35.48 -28.39 -20.31
N THR A 169 -34.51 -27.51 -20.60
CA THR A 169 -33.32 -27.30 -19.74
C THR A 169 -33.51 -26.16 -18.73
N GLY A 170 -34.75 -25.80 -18.42
CA GLY A 170 -35.06 -24.85 -17.35
C GLY A 170 -34.72 -25.39 -15.96
N LEU A 171 -34.23 -24.51 -15.07
CA LEU A 171 -34.08 -24.83 -13.65
C LEU A 171 -35.44 -25.22 -13.06
N THR A 172 -35.49 -26.36 -12.37
CA THR A 172 -36.71 -26.84 -11.72
C THR A 172 -37.20 -25.84 -10.67
N THR A 173 -38.51 -25.84 -10.38
CA THR A 173 -39.10 -24.95 -9.36
C THR A 173 -38.39 -25.08 -7.99
N GLY A 174 -37.93 -26.28 -7.64
CA GLY A 174 -37.14 -26.52 -6.42
C GLY A 174 -35.74 -25.89 -6.47
N GLN A 175 -35.05 -25.92 -7.61
CA GLN A 175 -33.77 -25.23 -7.79
C GLN A 175 -33.94 -23.71 -7.76
N ILE A 176 -35.01 -23.17 -8.38
CA ILE A 176 -35.33 -21.73 -8.34
C ILE A 176 -35.60 -21.30 -6.89
N ALA A 177 -36.42 -22.06 -6.15
CA ALA A 177 -36.67 -21.79 -4.73
C ALA A 177 -35.39 -21.87 -3.89
N GLY A 178 -34.51 -22.84 -4.16
CA GLY A 178 -33.19 -22.97 -3.51
C GLY A 178 -32.26 -21.79 -3.79
N ILE A 179 -32.22 -21.28 -5.02
CA ILE A 179 -31.43 -20.09 -5.40
C ILE A 179 -31.97 -18.84 -4.70
N ILE A 180 -33.29 -18.66 -4.64
CA ILE A 180 -33.91 -17.51 -3.97
C ILE A 180 -33.66 -17.57 -2.45
N ALA A 181 -33.85 -18.72 -1.81
CA ALA A 181 -33.61 -18.90 -0.39
C ALA A 181 -32.12 -18.74 -0.02
N GLY A 182 -31.22 -19.31 -0.82
CA GLY A 182 -29.78 -19.17 -0.65
C GLY A 182 -29.29 -17.73 -0.85
N GLY A 183 -29.79 -17.04 -1.88
CA GLY A 183 -29.50 -15.62 -2.12
C GLY A 183 -30.02 -14.71 -0.99
N GLY A 184 -31.22 -14.99 -0.47
CA GLY A 184 -31.77 -14.30 0.70
C GLY A 184 -30.93 -14.52 1.96
N ALA A 185 -30.55 -15.76 2.25
CA ALA A 185 -29.68 -16.09 3.38
C ALA A 185 -28.29 -15.44 3.25
N LEU A 186 -27.71 -15.41 2.06
CA LEU A 186 -26.43 -14.75 1.79
C LEU A 186 -26.51 -13.23 1.96
N LEU A 187 -27.60 -12.59 1.52
CA LEU A 187 -27.84 -11.15 1.75
C LEU A 187 -27.99 -10.83 3.24
N VAL A 188 -28.70 -11.66 4.00
CA VAL A 188 -28.80 -11.51 5.46
C VAL A 188 -27.44 -11.70 6.14
N LEU A 189 -26.66 -12.70 5.71
CA LEU A 189 -25.30 -12.92 6.23
C LEU A 189 -24.39 -11.72 5.94
N ILE A 190 -24.41 -11.18 4.72
CA ILE A 190 -23.65 -9.99 4.33
C ILE A 190 -24.10 -8.77 5.15
N ALA A 191 -25.42 -8.58 5.35
CA ALA A 191 -25.94 -7.49 6.18
C ALA A 191 -25.48 -7.61 7.64
N VAL A 192 -25.50 -8.82 8.23
CA VAL A 192 -24.98 -9.07 9.59
C VAL A 192 -23.48 -8.81 9.66
N ILE A 193 -22.69 -9.27 8.68
CA ILE A 193 -21.24 -9.02 8.62
C ILE A 193 -20.97 -7.52 8.50
N LEU A 194 -21.70 -6.79 7.65
CA LEU A 194 -21.58 -5.33 7.52
C LEU A 194 -21.98 -4.60 8.80
N ILE A 195 -23.01 -5.06 9.52
CA ILE A 195 -23.39 -4.50 10.84
C ILE A 195 -22.31 -4.79 11.88
N VAL A 196 -21.72 -5.99 11.91
CA VAL A 196 -20.62 -6.32 12.82
C VAL A 196 -19.37 -5.49 12.50
N ILE A 197 -19.00 -5.34 11.23
CA ILE A 197 -17.90 -4.45 10.81
C ILE A 197 -18.22 -3.00 11.17
N PHE A 198 -19.45 -2.54 10.97
CA PHE A 198 -19.87 -1.19 11.36
C PHE A 198 -19.77 -0.98 12.88
N CYS A 199 -20.26 -1.92 13.69
CA CYS A 199 -20.24 -1.82 15.15
C CYS A 199 -18.88 -2.11 15.81
N CYS A 200 -17.98 -2.85 15.15
CA CYS A 200 -16.68 -3.25 15.70
C CYS A 200 -15.48 -2.53 15.05
N CYS A 201 -15.65 -1.89 13.89
CA CYS A 201 -14.57 -1.19 13.18
C CYS A 201 -14.85 0.30 12.95
N LEU A 202 -16.08 0.79 13.16
CA LEU A 202 -16.34 2.22 13.38
C LEU A 202 -16.47 2.50 14.88
N ASP A 203 -15.38 2.27 15.61
CA ASP A 203 -15.03 3.15 16.72
C ASP A 203 -14.74 4.54 16.12
N SER A 204 -15.82 5.27 15.78
CA SER A 204 -15.75 6.70 15.54
C SER A 204 -15.28 7.31 16.84
N ARG A 205 -13.98 7.67 16.89
CA ARG A 205 -13.33 8.28 18.06
C ARG A 205 -14.25 9.35 18.63
N ASP A 206 -14.66 9.20 19.89
CA ASP A 206 -15.62 10.13 20.50
C ASP A 206 -14.98 11.50 20.74
N ASN A 207 -15.01 12.29 19.68
CA ASN A 207 -14.50 13.65 19.62
C ASN A 207 -15.34 14.65 20.44
N LYS A 208 -16.40 14.23 21.14
CA LYS A 208 -17.18 15.13 22.01
C LYS A 208 -16.33 15.74 23.12
N ASN A 209 -15.39 14.95 23.63
CA ASN A 209 -14.54 15.32 24.75
C ASN A 209 -13.24 16.02 24.34
N ALA A 210 -12.84 15.97 23.07
CA ALA A 210 -11.66 16.69 22.57
C ALA A 210 -11.79 18.21 22.82
N PRO A 211 -10.75 18.87 23.37
CA PRO A 211 -10.52 20.30 23.20
C PRO A 211 -10.37 20.69 21.72
N LYS A 212 -11.01 21.79 21.28
CA LYS A 212 -11.12 22.14 19.85
C LYS A 212 -10.92 23.62 19.51
N LYS A 213 -10.91 24.50 20.52
CA LYS A 213 -10.75 25.93 20.34
C LYS A 213 -9.28 26.27 20.45
N LEU A 214 -8.76 27.04 19.50
CA LEU A 214 -7.34 27.40 19.43
C LEU A 214 -6.96 28.48 20.46
N GLU A 215 -7.95 29.20 20.98
CA GLU A 215 -7.82 30.30 21.93
C GLU A 215 -7.89 29.85 23.39
N GLU A 216 -8.30 28.60 23.66
CA GLU A 216 -8.41 28.05 25.01
C GLU A 216 -7.22 27.11 25.31
N PRO A 217 -6.61 27.18 26.52
CA PRO A 217 -5.51 26.29 26.89
C PRO A 217 -6.00 24.85 27.00
N VAL A 218 -5.17 23.92 26.55
CA VAL A 218 -5.38 22.48 26.67
C VAL A 218 -4.50 21.94 27.79
N THR A 219 -5.03 21.08 28.65
CA THR A 219 -4.21 20.29 29.58
C THR A 219 -3.93 18.94 28.95
N LEU A 220 -2.65 18.66 28.74
CA LEU A 220 -2.15 17.40 28.19
C LEU A 220 -1.53 16.57 29.32
N ILE A 221 -1.93 15.31 29.37
CA ILE A 221 -1.33 14.28 30.22
C ILE A 221 -0.55 13.33 29.30
N PHE A 222 0.72 13.09 29.62
CA PHE A 222 1.45 11.95 29.12
C PHE A 222 1.59 10.91 30.24
N THR A 223 1.45 9.63 29.90
CA THR A 223 1.74 8.52 30.80
C THR A 223 2.63 7.51 30.11
N ASP A 224 3.41 6.76 30.89
CA ASP A 224 4.16 5.59 30.39
C ASP A 224 4.49 4.64 31.55
N ILE A 225 4.81 3.37 31.28
CA ILE A 225 5.16 2.40 32.33
C ILE A 225 6.66 2.47 32.62
N GLU A 226 7.05 2.56 33.89
CA GLU A 226 8.45 2.51 34.32
C GLU A 226 9.08 1.17 33.95
N SER A 227 10.25 1.23 33.32
CA SER A 227 11.09 0.08 32.95
C SER A 227 10.36 -0.99 32.14
N SER A 228 9.40 -0.59 31.29
CA SER A 228 8.56 -1.53 30.53
C SER A 228 9.34 -2.47 29.62
N THR A 229 10.38 -1.99 28.93
CA THR A 229 11.31 -2.83 28.16
C THR A 229 11.96 -3.92 29.03
N ALA A 230 12.39 -3.57 30.24
CA ALA A 230 13.00 -4.51 31.18
C ALA A 230 11.98 -5.51 31.74
N LEU A 231 10.74 -5.08 31.99
CA LEU A 231 9.63 -5.99 32.34
C LEU A 231 9.27 -6.94 31.19
N TRP A 232 9.29 -6.47 29.94
CA TRP A 232 9.11 -7.33 28.76
C TRP A 232 10.23 -8.37 28.61
N ALA A 233 11.45 -8.05 29.04
CA ALA A 233 12.57 -9.00 29.05
C ALA A 233 12.51 -9.98 30.24
N ALA A 234 12.13 -9.51 31.43
CA ALA A 234 12.11 -10.32 32.66
C ALA A 234 10.85 -11.19 32.78
N ALA A 235 9.68 -10.66 32.42
CA ALA A 235 8.36 -11.28 32.58
C ALA A 235 7.53 -11.27 31.26
N PRO A 236 8.07 -11.80 30.14
CA PRO A 236 7.41 -11.74 28.82
C PRO A 236 6.03 -12.41 28.76
N GLN A 237 5.76 -13.35 29.66
CA GLN A 237 4.49 -14.08 29.72
C GLN A 237 3.37 -13.25 30.38
N LEU A 238 3.71 -12.35 31.30
CA LEU A 238 2.75 -11.56 32.09
C LEU A 238 2.44 -10.20 31.45
N MET A 239 3.42 -9.60 30.78
CA MET A 239 3.31 -8.27 30.20
C MET A 239 2.16 -8.08 29.20
N PRO A 240 1.77 -9.04 28.33
CA PRO A 240 0.62 -8.88 27.43
C PRO A 240 -0.68 -8.56 28.18
N ASP A 241 -1.01 -9.36 29.21
CA ASP A 241 -2.25 -9.20 29.98
C ASP A 241 -2.17 -8.02 30.95
N ALA A 242 -1.00 -7.75 31.52
CA ALA A 242 -0.76 -6.59 32.37
C ALA A 242 -0.90 -5.28 31.59
N VAL A 243 -0.32 -5.16 30.39
CA VAL A 243 -0.44 -3.96 29.54
C VAL A 243 -1.88 -3.81 29.00
N ALA A 244 -2.55 -4.90 28.61
CA ALA A 244 -3.97 -4.86 28.22
C ALA A 244 -4.87 -4.36 29.37
N THR A 245 -4.56 -4.77 30.60
CA THR A 245 -5.23 -4.32 31.83
C THR A 245 -4.94 -2.85 32.14
N HIS A 246 -3.68 -2.41 32.01
CA HIS A 246 -3.28 -1.01 32.08
C HIS A 246 -4.08 -0.14 31.08
N HIS A 247 -4.19 -0.56 29.82
CA HIS A 247 -4.99 0.14 28.80
C HIS A 247 -6.47 0.24 29.18
N LYS A 248 -7.05 -0.86 29.67
CA LYS A 248 -8.45 -0.93 30.10
C LYS A 248 -8.73 0.02 31.28
N LEU A 249 -7.85 0.06 32.28
CA LEU A 249 -7.99 0.94 33.45
C LEU A 249 -7.88 2.42 33.05
N ILE A 250 -6.88 2.79 32.25
CA ILE A 250 -6.72 4.18 31.78
C ILE A 250 -7.93 4.62 30.94
N ARG A 251 -8.40 3.81 29.98
CA ARG A 251 -9.56 4.15 29.15
C ARG A 251 -10.85 4.33 29.96
N GLN A 252 -11.07 3.52 31.00
CA GLN A 252 -12.19 3.73 31.93
C GLN A 252 -12.10 5.09 32.65
N LEU A 253 -10.89 5.56 32.99
CA LEU A 253 -10.69 6.85 33.63
C LEU A 253 -10.87 8.01 32.64
N ILE A 254 -10.36 7.89 31.41
CA ILE A 254 -10.61 8.86 30.33
C ILE A 254 -12.12 9.05 30.12
N GLN A 255 -12.90 7.96 30.08
CA GLN A 255 -14.36 8.01 29.97
C GLN A 255 -15.02 8.62 31.23
N LYS A 256 -14.64 8.19 32.44
CA LYS A 256 -15.16 8.70 33.73
C LYS A 256 -15.01 10.22 33.86
N TYR A 257 -13.82 10.73 33.53
CA TYR A 257 -13.46 12.15 33.64
C TYR A 257 -13.77 12.96 32.37
N LYS A 258 -14.32 12.33 31.32
CA LYS A 258 -14.64 12.97 30.03
C LYS A 258 -13.45 13.70 29.40
N CYS A 259 -12.25 13.14 29.53
CA CYS A 259 -11.10 13.53 28.73
C CYS A 259 -11.13 12.78 27.38
N TYR A 260 -10.10 13.01 26.56
CA TYR A 260 -10.00 12.48 25.20
C TYR A 260 -8.66 11.76 24.98
N GLU A 261 -8.69 10.51 24.53
CA GLU A 261 -7.49 9.74 24.14
C GLU A 261 -6.98 10.25 22.78
N VAL A 262 -5.83 10.94 22.78
CA VAL A 262 -5.23 11.50 21.57
C VAL A 262 -4.59 10.40 20.74
N LYS A 263 -3.70 9.62 21.38
CA LYS A 263 -3.04 8.44 20.81
C LYS A 263 -2.44 7.59 21.93
N THR A 264 -2.17 6.34 21.60
CA THR A 264 -1.43 5.39 22.43
C THR A 264 -0.24 4.90 21.59
N ILE A 265 0.97 4.90 22.14
CA ILE A 265 2.20 4.46 21.47
C ILE A 265 2.88 3.42 22.37
N GLY A 266 2.75 2.14 22.01
CA GLY A 266 3.11 1.04 22.91
C GLY A 266 2.21 1.07 24.15
N ASP A 267 2.83 1.27 25.30
CA ASP A 267 2.25 1.48 26.63
C ASP A 267 2.11 2.97 27.02
N SER A 268 2.62 3.92 26.23
CA SER A 268 2.45 5.34 26.52
C SER A 268 1.10 5.89 26.03
N PHE A 269 0.41 6.67 26.88
CA PHE A 269 -0.80 7.42 26.50
C PHE A 269 -0.52 8.91 26.39
N MET A 270 -1.15 9.53 25.39
CA MET A 270 -1.35 10.97 25.33
C MET A 270 -2.85 11.26 25.48
N ILE A 271 -3.21 12.02 26.52
CA ILE A 271 -4.60 12.33 26.89
C ILE A 271 -4.77 13.86 26.90
N ALA A 272 -5.84 14.36 26.29
CA ALA A 272 -6.19 15.78 26.33
C ALA A 272 -7.45 15.99 27.20
N CYS A 273 -7.40 16.99 28.08
CA CYS A 273 -8.51 17.41 28.93
C CYS A 273 -8.75 18.92 28.73
N LYS A 274 -10.02 19.34 28.83
CA LYS A 274 -10.44 20.76 28.68
C LYS A 274 -10.14 21.60 29.93
N GLU A 275 -9.98 20.96 31.08
CA GLU A 275 -9.84 21.59 32.39
C GLU A 275 -8.65 20.96 33.12
N ALA A 276 -7.80 21.79 33.75
CA ALA A 276 -6.60 21.32 34.45
C ALA A 276 -6.94 20.43 35.66
N PHE A 277 -7.96 20.79 36.43
CA PHE A 277 -8.36 20.03 37.62
C PHE A 277 -8.87 18.62 37.27
N VAL A 278 -9.62 18.48 36.17
CA VAL A 278 -10.07 17.18 35.66
C VAL A 278 -8.89 16.29 35.27
N ALA A 279 -7.85 16.86 34.65
CA ALA A 279 -6.63 16.12 34.32
C ALA A 279 -5.88 15.63 35.58
N VAL A 280 -5.74 16.51 36.58
CA VAL A 280 -5.11 16.20 37.87
C VAL A 280 -5.91 15.13 38.63
N GLN A 281 -7.24 15.20 38.64
CA GLN A 281 -8.10 14.16 39.23
C GLN A 281 -7.97 12.81 38.52
N LEU A 282 -7.89 12.81 37.18
CA LEU A 282 -7.66 11.58 36.40
C LEU A 282 -6.34 10.93 36.80
N ALA A 283 -5.24 11.70 36.84
CA ALA A 283 -3.92 11.20 37.25
C ALA A 283 -3.90 10.69 38.70
N GLN A 284 -4.58 11.39 39.62
CA GLN A 284 -4.68 10.98 41.02
C GLN A 284 -5.42 9.64 41.19
N GLU A 285 -6.54 9.48 40.50
CA GLU A 285 -7.35 8.25 40.52
C GLU A 285 -6.64 7.11 39.78
N LEU A 286 -5.86 7.39 38.73
CA LEU A 286 -5.01 6.42 38.04
C LEU A 286 -4.06 5.74 39.03
N GLN A 287 -3.26 6.51 39.76
CA GLN A 287 -2.31 5.94 40.73
C GLN A 287 -3.00 5.09 41.81
N ARG A 288 -4.16 5.55 42.30
CA ARG A 288 -4.96 4.82 43.31
C ARG A 288 -5.62 3.56 42.77
N ARG A 289 -6.06 3.57 41.51
CA ARG A 289 -6.67 2.38 40.87
C ARG A 289 -5.64 1.31 40.57
N PHE A 290 -4.46 1.70 40.09
CA PHE A 290 -3.37 0.76 39.82
C PHE A 290 -2.89 0.07 41.11
N LEU A 291 -2.73 0.84 42.19
CA LEU A 291 -2.42 0.30 43.52
C LEU A 291 -3.49 -0.68 44.04
N LYS A 292 -4.77 -0.39 43.83
CA LYS A 292 -5.89 -1.23 44.30
C LYS A 292 -6.25 -2.37 43.35
N HIS A 293 -5.58 -2.52 42.22
CA HIS A 293 -5.91 -3.55 41.25
C HIS A 293 -5.29 -4.88 41.66
N ASP A 294 -6.04 -5.97 41.53
CA ASP A 294 -5.49 -7.31 41.66
C ASP A 294 -4.83 -7.71 40.33
N TRP A 295 -3.50 -7.65 40.29
CA TRP A 295 -2.71 -8.03 39.13
C TRP A 295 -2.54 -9.56 38.99
N GLY A 296 -3.02 -10.35 39.97
CA GLY A 296 -2.92 -11.82 39.96
C GLY A 296 -1.50 -12.37 40.13
N THR A 297 -0.50 -11.53 40.35
CA THR A 297 0.92 -11.89 40.49
C THR A 297 1.68 -10.82 41.29
N HIS A 298 2.78 -11.24 41.93
CA HIS A 298 3.76 -10.35 42.56
C HIS A 298 5.08 -10.27 41.77
N GLU A 299 5.23 -11.05 40.69
CA GLU A 299 6.47 -11.09 39.88
C GLU A 299 6.84 -9.72 39.28
N ILE A 300 5.84 -8.87 38.99
CA ILE A 300 6.05 -7.49 38.51
C ILE A 300 6.71 -6.62 39.59
N ASP A 301 6.25 -6.73 40.84
CA ASP A 301 6.83 -6.00 41.98
C ASP A 301 8.24 -6.52 42.32
N GLU A 302 8.45 -7.84 42.27
CA GLU A 302 9.78 -8.46 42.41
C GLU A 302 10.76 -7.98 41.33
N CYS A 303 10.30 -7.81 40.09
CA CYS A 303 11.12 -7.22 39.02
C CYS A 303 11.54 -5.77 39.36
N TYR A 304 10.62 -4.93 39.83
CA TYR A 304 10.95 -3.56 40.23
C TYR A 304 11.95 -3.52 41.39
N HIS A 305 11.79 -4.38 42.40
CA HIS A 305 12.78 -4.53 43.47
C HIS A 305 14.17 -4.94 42.93
N ALA A 306 14.22 -5.86 41.97
CA ALA A 306 15.46 -6.27 41.32
C ALA A 306 16.06 -5.18 40.41
N PHE A 307 15.27 -4.22 39.90
CA PHE A 307 15.78 -3.05 39.17
C PHE A 307 16.35 -2.00 40.13
N GLU A 308 15.66 -1.69 41.24
CA GLU A 308 16.14 -0.73 42.25
C GLU A 308 17.42 -1.21 42.93
N ASN A 309 17.51 -2.50 43.30
CA ASN A 309 18.71 -3.05 43.95
C ASN A 309 19.93 -2.99 43.01
N ARG A 310 19.76 -3.32 41.71
CA ARG A 310 20.84 -3.16 40.73
C ARG A 310 21.31 -1.70 40.59
N LYS A 311 20.38 -0.73 40.59
CA LYS A 311 20.73 0.69 40.58
C LYS A 311 21.51 1.12 41.83
N ALA A 312 21.23 0.53 43.00
CA ALA A 312 21.99 0.78 44.22
C ALA A 312 23.41 0.21 44.18
N ASP A 313 23.61 -0.92 43.49
CA ASP A 313 24.95 -1.50 43.26
C ASP A 313 25.77 -0.66 42.26
N ASP A 314 25.13 -0.15 41.21
CA ASP A 314 25.79 0.59 40.12
C ASP A 314 26.01 2.10 40.40
N ILE A 315 25.13 2.73 41.19
CA ILE A 315 25.12 4.19 41.41
C ILE A 315 25.40 4.49 42.89
N PRO A 316 26.60 5.01 43.22
CA PRO A 316 26.89 5.53 44.55
C PRO A 316 25.86 6.57 44.99
N ASP A 317 25.44 6.50 46.25
CA ASP A 317 24.42 7.34 46.89
C ASP A 317 22.96 7.18 46.36
N TYR A 318 22.66 6.16 45.54
CA TYR A 318 21.27 5.78 45.22
C TYR A 318 20.63 4.97 46.37
N GLU A 319 19.58 5.51 46.99
CA GLU A 319 18.74 4.80 47.98
C GLU A 319 17.50 4.20 47.26
N PRO A 320 17.33 2.86 47.23
CA PRO A 320 16.11 2.23 46.71
C PRO A 320 14.82 2.78 47.36
N PRO A 321 13.93 3.45 46.60
CA PRO A 321 12.74 4.07 47.18
C PRO A 321 11.71 3.06 47.69
N THR A 322 11.77 1.80 47.24
CA THR A 322 10.77 0.78 47.60
C THR A 322 11.37 -0.56 48.04
N ALA A 323 12.55 -0.97 47.53
CA ALA A 323 13.12 -2.30 47.81
C ALA A 323 13.52 -2.55 49.27
N ASN A 324 13.74 -1.49 50.04
CA ASN A 324 14.06 -1.58 51.47
C ASN A 324 12.81 -1.49 52.38
N LEU A 325 11.59 -1.46 51.82
CA LEU A 325 10.35 -1.41 52.60
C LEU A 325 9.95 -2.80 53.10
N SER A 326 9.44 -2.88 54.33
CA SER A 326 8.81 -4.11 54.85
C SER A 326 7.55 -4.46 54.03
N PRO A 327 7.20 -5.75 53.81
CA PRO A 327 6.09 -6.15 52.93
C PRO A 327 4.74 -5.49 53.22
N ASP A 328 4.38 -5.30 54.49
CA ASP A 328 3.13 -4.64 54.90
C ASP A 328 3.08 -3.16 54.49
N VAL A 329 4.23 -2.48 54.48
CA VAL A 329 4.37 -1.08 54.06
C VAL A 329 4.47 -0.98 52.54
N TYR A 330 5.16 -1.94 51.89
CA TYR A 330 5.23 -1.99 50.43
C TYR A 330 3.85 -2.15 49.82
N SER A 331 3.11 -3.20 50.20
CA SER A 331 1.78 -3.51 49.64
C SER A 331 0.71 -2.44 49.91
N ALA A 332 0.88 -1.62 50.94
CA ALA A 332 0.02 -0.45 51.20
C ALA A 332 0.28 0.73 50.24
N LEU A 333 1.43 0.78 49.57
CA LEU A 333 1.90 1.91 48.76
C LEU A 333 2.12 1.54 47.28
N TRP A 334 2.51 0.32 46.99
CA TRP A 334 2.98 -0.18 45.70
C TRP A 334 2.40 -1.57 45.40
N ASN A 335 2.04 -1.79 44.13
CA ASN A 335 1.45 -3.02 43.62
C ASN A 335 1.38 -2.96 42.08
N GLY A 336 1.99 -3.92 41.40
CA GLY A 336 1.97 -4.08 39.94
C GLY A 336 2.63 -2.96 39.13
N LEU A 337 2.07 -2.65 37.96
CA LEU A 337 2.68 -1.75 36.98
C LEU A 337 2.78 -0.30 37.49
N ARG A 338 4.01 0.25 37.48
CA ARG A 338 4.28 1.61 37.96
C ARG A 338 4.22 2.61 36.81
N VAL A 339 3.11 3.33 36.71
CA VAL A 339 2.90 4.34 35.67
C VAL A 339 3.48 5.69 36.11
N ARG A 340 4.37 6.27 35.31
CA ARG A 340 4.82 7.67 35.47
C ARG A 340 3.89 8.60 34.68
N VAL A 341 3.63 9.80 35.20
CA VAL A 341 2.65 10.73 34.63
C VAL A 341 3.18 12.16 34.65
N GLY A 342 3.11 12.84 33.50
CA GLY A 342 3.45 14.26 33.34
C GLY A 342 2.25 15.07 32.88
N ILE A 343 2.04 16.24 33.46
CA ILE A 343 0.90 17.13 33.15
C ILE A 343 1.41 18.55 32.84
N HIS A 344 1.02 19.08 31.68
CA HIS A 344 1.26 20.47 31.31
C HIS A 344 0.01 21.10 30.68
N THR A 345 -0.16 22.41 30.91
CA THR A 345 -1.33 23.19 30.46
C THR A 345 -0.85 24.41 29.68
N GLY A 346 -1.34 24.57 28.45
CA GLY A 346 -0.94 25.66 27.56
C GLY A 346 -1.72 25.69 26.25
N LEU A 347 -1.49 26.70 25.41
CA LEU A 347 -2.07 26.77 24.07
C LEU A 347 -1.38 25.75 23.14
N SER A 348 -2.12 25.09 22.25
CA SER A 348 -1.58 24.05 21.37
C SER A 348 -2.09 24.21 19.94
N ASP A 349 -1.28 23.79 18.97
CA ASP A 349 -1.69 23.67 17.57
C ASP A 349 -2.58 22.43 17.44
N ILE A 350 -3.89 22.66 17.52
CA ILE A 350 -4.94 21.64 17.44
C ILE A 350 -5.23 21.33 15.98
N ARG A 351 -5.05 20.06 15.58
CA ARG A 351 -5.31 19.59 14.22
C ARG A 351 -6.32 18.45 14.24
N CYS A 352 -7.23 18.45 13.27
CA CYS A 352 -8.07 17.30 12.98
C CYS A 352 -7.39 16.48 11.88
N ASP A 353 -7.32 15.17 12.06
CA ASP A 353 -6.80 14.23 11.06
C ASP A 353 -7.96 13.76 10.18
N ASP A 354 -7.87 14.00 8.87
CA ASP A 354 -8.97 13.75 7.91
C ASP A 354 -9.28 12.25 7.70
N VAL A 355 -8.37 11.34 8.09
CA VAL A 355 -8.49 9.90 7.84
C VAL A 355 -9.09 9.17 9.04
N THR A 356 -8.59 9.45 10.23
CA THR A 356 -9.07 8.90 11.51
C THR A 356 -10.23 9.70 12.11
N GLY A 357 -10.44 10.93 11.61
CA GLY A 357 -11.40 11.89 12.16
C GLY A 357 -11.03 12.41 13.55
N GLY A 358 -9.88 12.03 14.11
CA GLY A 358 -9.47 12.39 15.48
C GLY A 358 -8.75 13.73 15.56
N TYR A 359 -8.76 14.34 16.74
CA TYR A 359 -7.94 15.50 17.07
C TYR A 359 -6.56 15.10 17.60
N ASP A 360 -5.54 15.89 17.24
CA ASP A 360 -4.14 15.78 17.68
C ASP A 360 -3.59 17.18 18.07
N TYR A 361 -2.58 17.22 18.93
CA TYR A 361 -2.11 18.43 19.63
C TYR A 361 -0.60 18.58 19.48
N TYR A 362 -0.18 19.64 18.80
CA TYR A 362 1.22 19.92 18.46
C TYR A 362 1.73 21.21 19.12
N GLY A 363 3.03 21.45 18.98
CA GLY A 363 3.72 22.63 19.49
C GLY A 363 4.35 22.43 20.87
N GLU A 364 4.75 23.54 21.49
CA GLU A 364 5.54 23.55 22.72
C GLU A 364 4.81 22.88 23.90
N THR A 365 3.50 23.09 24.03
CA THR A 365 2.67 22.48 25.08
C THR A 365 2.72 20.94 25.07
N SER A 366 2.66 20.32 23.88
CA SER A 366 2.76 18.86 23.75
C SER A 366 4.17 18.36 24.08
N ASN A 367 5.20 19.06 23.61
CA ASN A 367 6.59 18.75 23.92
C ASN A 367 6.92 18.91 25.42
N MET A 368 6.35 19.92 26.08
CA MET A 368 6.52 20.18 27.50
C MET A 368 5.84 19.10 28.35
N ALA A 369 4.61 18.70 28.00
CA ALA A 369 3.89 17.63 28.68
C ALA A 369 4.67 16.30 28.63
N ALA A 370 5.16 15.92 27.45
CA ALA A 370 5.98 14.72 27.27
C ALA A 370 7.32 14.79 28.04
N ARG A 371 8.02 15.93 28.04
CA ARG A 371 9.26 16.10 28.83
C ARG A 371 9.01 16.05 30.34
N THR A 372 7.86 16.54 30.79
CA THR A 372 7.46 16.50 32.22
C THR A 372 7.17 15.07 32.67
N GLU A 373 6.60 14.22 31.78
CA GLU A 373 6.41 12.79 32.04
C GLU A 373 7.75 12.04 32.06
N ALA A 374 8.61 12.31 31.07
CA ALA A 374 9.88 11.61 30.88
C ALA A 374 10.84 11.71 32.09
N ILE A 375 10.83 12.83 32.81
CA ILE A 375 11.64 13.03 34.04
C ILE A 375 11.01 12.39 35.30
N GLY A 376 9.77 11.94 35.23
CA GLY A 376 9.05 11.33 36.35
C GLY A 376 9.46 9.87 36.61
N ASN A 377 9.43 9.48 37.88
CA ASN A 377 9.61 8.09 38.31
C ASN A 377 8.28 7.31 38.23
N GLY A 378 8.36 5.99 38.20
CA GLY A 378 7.19 5.11 38.22
C GLY A 378 6.31 5.37 39.44
N GLY A 379 5.00 5.46 39.21
CA GLY A 379 4.02 5.79 40.24
C GLY A 379 3.98 7.27 40.64
N GLN A 380 4.86 8.11 40.10
CA GLN A 380 4.92 9.56 40.34
C GLN A 380 4.01 10.30 39.36
N VAL A 381 3.42 11.42 39.83
CA VAL A 381 2.66 12.36 39.01
C VAL A 381 3.32 13.73 39.16
N VAL A 382 3.87 14.25 38.07
CA VAL A 382 4.56 15.54 38.01
C VAL A 382 3.75 16.50 37.14
N MET A 383 3.57 17.75 37.58
CA MET A 383 2.93 18.79 36.81
C MET A 383 3.79 20.06 36.78
N THR A 384 3.79 20.75 35.64
CA THR A 384 4.45 22.05 35.50
C THR A 384 3.74 23.15 36.29
N GLU A 385 4.45 24.24 36.60
CA GLU A 385 3.89 25.49 37.12
C GLU A 385 2.66 25.97 36.34
N SER A 386 2.65 25.82 35.01
CA SER A 386 1.54 26.27 34.17
C SER A 386 0.26 25.50 34.46
N THR A 387 0.35 24.20 34.79
CA THR A 387 -0.78 23.41 35.27
C THR A 387 -1.15 23.79 36.70
N TRP A 388 -0.17 23.95 37.59
CA TRP A 388 -0.42 24.32 38.99
C TRP A 388 -1.15 25.66 39.12
N TRP A 389 -0.78 26.66 38.31
CA TRP A 389 -1.42 27.98 38.27
C TRP A 389 -2.69 28.04 37.42
N ALA A 390 -2.94 27.07 36.54
CA ALA A 390 -4.22 26.92 35.84
C ALA A 390 -5.35 26.37 36.73
N LEU A 391 -5.02 25.81 37.89
CA LEU A 391 -5.99 25.46 38.93
C LEU A 391 -6.47 26.74 39.66
N SER A 392 -7.71 26.75 40.12
CA SER A 392 -8.20 27.75 41.08
C SER A 392 -7.70 27.46 42.51
N ASP A 393 -7.79 28.45 43.41
CA ASP A 393 -7.37 28.27 44.81
C ASP A 393 -8.14 27.14 45.51
N ALA A 394 -9.46 27.09 45.33
CA ALA A 394 -10.30 26.04 45.90
C ALA A 394 -10.01 24.64 45.33
N GLU A 395 -9.45 24.54 44.12
CA GLU A 395 -8.99 23.27 43.53
C GLU A 395 -7.61 22.89 44.08
N ARG A 396 -6.69 23.85 44.25
CA ARG A 396 -5.39 23.62 44.91
C ARG A 396 -5.57 23.16 46.36
N GLU A 397 -6.51 23.73 47.11
CA GLU A 397 -6.83 23.32 48.49
C GLU A 397 -7.32 21.87 48.61
N GLN A 398 -7.89 21.29 47.56
CA GLN A 398 -8.31 19.88 47.52
C GLN A 398 -7.17 18.91 47.20
N LEU A 399 -5.98 19.41 46.86
CA LEU A 399 -4.86 18.63 46.36
C LEU A 399 -3.68 18.72 47.34
N ARG A 400 -3.04 17.57 47.56
CA ARG A 400 -1.75 17.52 48.27
C ARG A 400 -0.67 17.47 47.21
N CYS A 401 0.11 18.56 47.13
CA CYS A 401 1.20 18.69 46.18
C CYS A 401 2.48 19.15 46.89
N THR A 402 3.61 18.63 46.41
CA THR A 402 4.95 18.96 46.90
C THR A 402 5.72 19.70 45.79
N ASN A 403 6.29 20.88 46.09
CA ASN A 403 7.09 21.63 45.12
C ASN A 403 8.48 20.95 44.95
N LEU A 404 8.85 20.64 43.71
CA LEU A 404 10.11 19.96 43.33
C LEU A 404 11.17 20.95 42.78
N ASN A 405 10.96 22.25 42.95
CA ASN A 405 11.77 23.36 42.45
C ASN A 405 11.87 23.43 40.92
N SER A 406 12.63 24.39 40.41
CA SER A 406 12.85 24.60 38.98
C SER A 406 13.78 23.54 38.38
N GLN A 407 13.30 22.86 37.33
CA GLN A 407 14.03 21.80 36.62
C GLN A 407 14.39 22.26 35.20
N ALA A 408 15.59 21.91 34.73
CA ALA A 408 16.02 22.20 33.37
C ALA A 408 15.55 21.10 32.41
N LEU A 409 14.95 21.48 31.29
CA LEU A 409 14.44 20.56 30.25
C LEU A 409 15.09 20.85 28.89
N ARG A 410 15.46 19.79 28.16
CA ARG A 410 16.24 19.82 26.93
C ARG A 410 15.45 20.46 25.81
N GLY A 411 15.95 21.60 25.34
CA GLY A 411 15.25 22.37 24.32
C GLY A 411 13.99 23.06 24.87
N VAL A 412 13.91 23.27 26.18
CA VAL A 412 13.24 24.42 26.79
C VAL A 412 14.34 25.44 27.09
N PRO A 413 14.19 26.73 26.76
CA PRO A 413 15.25 27.73 26.97
C PRO A 413 15.36 28.25 28.41
N PHE A 414 14.48 27.82 29.31
CA PHE A 414 14.41 28.21 30.72
C PHE A 414 14.11 27.00 31.61
N ASN A 415 14.40 27.11 32.90
CA ASN A 415 14.01 26.11 33.90
C ASN A 415 12.51 26.27 34.21
N VAL A 416 11.81 25.16 34.46
CA VAL A 416 10.37 25.12 34.72
C VAL A 416 10.15 24.65 36.16
N GLU A 417 9.38 25.38 36.98
CA GLU A 417 9.00 24.87 38.31
C GLU A 417 8.09 23.64 38.18
N MET A 418 8.40 22.62 38.97
CA MET A 418 7.70 21.33 38.97
C MET A 418 7.00 21.09 40.29
N TYR A 419 5.82 20.48 40.24
CA TYR A 419 4.99 20.13 41.39
C TYR A 419 4.62 18.65 41.31
N GLN A 420 4.92 17.89 42.36
CA GLN A 420 4.46 16.52 42.53
C GLN A 420 3.03 16.52 43.05
N LEU A 421 2.16 15.66 42.50
CA LEU A 421 0.85 15.35 43.09
C LEU A 421 0.95 14.10 43.96
N ASP A 422 0.72 14.26 45.27
CA ASP A 422 0.80 13.21 46.28
C ASP A 422 -0.45 12.32 46.24
N SER A 423 -0.53 11.51 45.17
CA SER A 423 -1.71 10.74 44.78
C SER A 423 -1.99 9.57 45.72
N VAL A 424 -0.92 8.93 46.21
CA VAL A 424 -0.92 7.90 47.24
C VAL A 424 -0.06 8.43 48.39
N GLU A 425 -0.68 8.67 49.54
CA GLU A 425 0.01 9.22 50.71
C GLU A 425 1.06 8.23 51.24
N GLY A 426 2.28 8.72 51.50
CA GLY A 426 3.40 7.91 51.98
C GLY A 426 4.35 7.37 50.91
N ARG A 427 4.03 7.48 49.61
CA ARG A 427 5.01 7.16 48.55
C ARG A 427 6.21 8.10 48.61
N ARG A 428 7.41 7.53 48.54
CA ARG A 428 8.67 8.22 48.26
C ARG A 428 9.14 7.83 46.86
N TYR A 429 9.89 8.72 46.21
CA TYR A 429 10.47 8.51 44.89
C TYR A 429 11.97 8.81 44.95
N ALA A 430 12.72 8.30 43.99
CA ALA A 430 14.08 8.76 43.73
C ALA A 430 14.07 10.23 43.26
N ASN A 431 15.25 10.80 43.04
CA ASN A 431 15.38 12.08 42.34
C ASN A 431 14.67 12.02 40.96
N LEU A 432 14.27 13.17 40.43
CA LEU A 432 13.76 13.25 39.06
C LEU A 432 14.84 12.74 38.09
N ARG A 433 14.42 11.92 37.12
CA ARG A 433 15.32 11.32 36.13
C ARG A 433 15.93 12.42 35.28
N THR A 434 17.23 12.30 34.96
CA THR A 434 17.78 13.19 33.94
C THR A 434 17.20 12.80 32.58
N GLU A 435 17.12 13.75 31.64
CA GLU A 435 16.62 13.45 30.29
C GLU A 435 17.56 12.53 29.49
N ILE A 436 18.74 12.19 30.01
CA ILE A 436 19.59 11.13 29.47
C ILE A 436 19.05 9.77 29.92
N ASP A 437 18.74 9.62 31.21
CA ASP A 437 18.11 8.43 31.81
C ASP A 437 16.67 8.21 31.33
N ALA A 438 16.06 9.20 30.68
CA ALA A 438 14.75 9.10 30.04
C ALA A 438 14.82 8.69 28.56
N ILE A 439 16.00 8.77 27.92
CA ILE A 439 16.23 8.42 26.50
C ILE A 439 16.92 7.07 26.35
N LEU A 440 17.81 6.74 27.29
CA LEU A 440 18.27 5.38 27.49
C LEU A 440 17.18 4.67 28.33
N PRO A 441 16.53 3.61 27.82
CA PRO A 441 15.67 2.79 28.66
C PRO A 441 16.47 2.17 29.80
N ASP A 442 15.76 1.56 30.74
CA ASP A 442 16.35 0.82 31.87
C ASP A 442 16.92 -0.54 31.41
N ASP A 443 17.79 -0.49 30.39
CA ASP A 443 18.42 -1.63 29.73
C ASP A 443 19.54 -2.20 30.62
N GLY A 444 19.14 -2.72 31.78
CA GLY A 444 19.99 -3.40 32.77
C GLY A 444 20.50 -4.76 32.31
N LEU A 445 21.11 -4.81 31.12
CA LEU A 445 21.79 -5.92 30.47
C LEU A 445 22.88 -5.40 29.50
N ASP A 446 24.00 -4.89 30.03
CA ASP A 446 25.28 -5.00 29.31
C ASP A 446 26.48 -5.10 30.26
N ASP A 447 27.54 -5.76 29.80
CA ASP A 447 28.76 -6.02 30.56
C ASP A 447 29.58 -4.73 30.76
N GLY A 448 29.63 -4.25 32.01
CA GLY A 448 30.77 -3.50 32.59
C GLY A 448 31.37 -2.35 31.78
N ALA A 449 30.68 -1.20 31.73
CA ALA A 449 31.33 0.10 31.46
C ALA A 449 30.69 1.21 32.30
N SER A 450 31.44 1.75 33.26
CA SER A 450 30.97 2.76 34.20
C SER A 450 30.71 4.14 33.56
N ASN A 451 29.74 4.87 34.13
CA ASN A 451 29.29 6.17 33.66
C ASN A 451 30.39 7.23 33.56
N SER A 452 30.86 7.53 32.34
CA SER A 452 31.37 8.85 31.97
C SER A 452 31.29 9.10 30.46
N ASP A 453 30.84 10.30 30.09
CA ASP A 453 30.72 10.83 28.72
C ASP A 453 30.01 9.98 27.64
N ALA A 454 28.76 10.36 27.32
CA ALA A 454 28.10 9.99 26.06
C ALA A 454 28.88 10.46 24.80
N THR A 455 29.77 11.46 24.95
CA THR A 455 30.74 11.86 23.92
C THR A 455 31.91 10.86 23.82
N GLY A 456 32.32 10.29 24.95
CA GLY A 456 33.27 9.19 25.08
C GLY A 456 32.72 7.90 24.48
N ALA A 457 31.43 7.60 24.62
CA ALA A 457 30.79 6.46 23.94
C ALA A 457 30.83 6.60 22.41
N LEU A 458 30.61 7.82 21.88
CA LEU A 458 30.76 8.13 20.46
C LEU A 458 32.21 8.00 19.95
N LEU A 459 33.19 8.36 20.79
CA LEU A 459 34.63 8.21 20.48
C LEU A 459 35.14 6.77 20.69
N SER A 460 34.55 6.01 21.62
CA SER A 460 34.83 4.58 21.86
C SER A 460 34.32 3.72 20.70
N MET A 461 33.17 4.06 20.11
CA MET A 461 32.71 3.49 18.83
C MET A 461 33.48 4.00 17.59
N ALA A 462 34.42 4.95 17.76
CA ALA A 462 35.47 5.25 16.79
C ALA A 462 36.77 4.45 17.04
N GLY A 463 36.76 3.55 18.04
CA GLY A 463 37.71 2.46 18.16
C GLY A 463 37.63 1.50 16.97
N THR A 464 38.67 0.68 16.80
CA THR A 464 38.78 -0.27 15.70
C THR A 464 37.66 -1.30 15.76
N LEU A 465 36.71 -1.23 14.80
CA LEU A 465 35.80 -2.35 14.54
C LEU A 465 36.62 -3.62 14.27
N THR A 466 36.18 -4.74 14.82
CA THR A 466 36.83 -6.05 14.64
C THR A 466 35.85 -7.04 14.00
N GLY A 467 36.38 -7.97 13.21
CA GLY A 467 35.56 -9.00 12.56
C GLY A 467 34.65 -8.48 11.44
N PRO A 468 33.47 -9.11 11.20
CA PRO A 468 32.64 -8.83 10.03
C PRO A 468 32.12 -7.39 9.92
N SER A 469 31.88 -6.71 11.05
CA SER A 469 31.46 -5.30 11.07
C SER A 469 32.53 -4.35 10.52
N ALA A 470 33.82 -4.67 10.71
CA ALA A 470 34.93 -3.92 10.14
C ALA A 470 34.93 -3.99 8.61
N ALA A 471 34.73 -5.18 8.05
CA ALA A 471 34.65 -5.39 6.61
C ALA A 471 33.48 -4.62 5.98
N VAL A 472 32.30 -4.63 6.62
CA VAL A 472 31.14 -3.84 6.17
C VAL A 472 31.41 -2.34 6.26
N SER A 473 32.05 -1.86 7.33
CA SER A 473 32.38 -0.43 7.49
C SER A 473 33.35 0.05 6.41
N THR A 474 34.40 -0.71 6.10
CA THR A 474 35.32 -0.39 4.99
C THR A 474 34.59 -0.26 3.66
N VAL A 475 33.68 -1.19 3.34
CA VAL A 475 32.89 -1.15 2.09
C VAL A 475 32.00 0.08 2.05
N LEU A 476 31.27 0.36 3.14
CA LEU A 476 30.39 1.55 3.22
C LEU A 476 31.20 2.85 3.13
N LEU A 477 32.35 2.95 3.81
CA LEU A 477 33.27 4.08 3.69
C LEU A 477 33.73 4.27 2.25
N SER A 478 34.09 3.20 1.52
CA SER A 478 34.46 3.28 0.10
C SER A 478 33.29 3.74 -0.77
N CYS A 479 32.07 3.18 -0.60
CA CYS A 479 30.88 3.58 -1.35
C CYS A 479 30.49 5.05 -1.13
N PHE A 480 30.72 5.57 0.08
CA PHE A 480 30.33 6.92 0.47
C PHE A 480 31.48 7.95 0.42
N SER A 481 32.72 7.52 0.14
CA SER A 481 33.88 8.42 0.00
C SER A 481 33.79 9.47 -1.13
N PRO A 482 33.07 9.27 -2.26
CA PRO A 482 32.92 10.31 -3.28
C PRO A 482 32.08 11.52 -2.84
N TYR A 483 31.31 11.39 -1.75
CA TYR A 483 30.47 12.47 -1.24
C TYR A 483 31.21 13.33 -0.20
N PRO A 484 31.04 14.68 -0.22
CA PRO A 484 31.51 15.54 0.86
C PRO A 484 30.77 15.23 2.17
N PRO A 485 31.33 15.53 3.36
CA PRO A 485 30.84 15.00 4.63
C PRO A 485 29.36 15.27 4.94
N GLN A 486 28.87 16.48 4.63
CA GLN A 486 27.46 16.85 4.80
C GLN A 486 26.52 16.02 3.93
N GLU A 487 26.89 15.82 2.66
CA GLU A 487 26.09 15.04 1.73
C GLU A 487 26.19 13.55 2.07
N ARG A 488 27.34 13.09 2.56
CA ARG A 488 27.54 11.73 3.07
C ARG A 488 26.53 11.40 4.18
N ILE A 489 26.36 12.31 5.14
CA ILE A 489 25.36 12.16 6.23
C ILE A 489 23.94 12.08 5.65
N ARG A 490 23.59 12.93 4.66
CA ARG A 490 22.28 12.89 3.99
C ARG A 490 22.02 11.57 3.27
N GLN A 491 22.99 11.03 2.54
CA GLN A 491 22.82 9.79 1.78
C GLN A 491 22.76 8.54 2.68
N ILE A 492 23.36 8.59 3.88
CA ILE A 492 23.30 7.51 4.87
C ILE A 492 21.98 7.51 5.66
N GLN A 493 21.35 8.66 5.87
CA GLN A 493 20.16 8.78 6.71
C GLN A 493 18.96 7.88 6.28
N PRO A 494 18.62 7.73 4.97
CA PRO A 494 17.63 6.76 4.51
C PRO A 494 17.99 5.30 4.81
N LEU A 495 19.28 4.94 4.79
CA LEU A 495 19.73 3.59 5.12
C LEU A 495 19.58 3.31 6.62
N LEU A 496 19.92 4.26 7.48
CA LEU A 496 19.70 4.13 8.93
C LEU A 496 18.20 3.93 9.24
N GLN A 497 17.31 4.67 8.58
CA GLN A 497 15.87 4.49 8.71
C GLN A 497 15.41 3.11 8.21
N LYS A 498 15.87 2.66 7.03
CA LYS A 498 15.53 1.35 6.45
C LYS A 498 15.98 0.17 7.33
N TRP A 499 17.07 0.32 8.07
CA TRP A 499 17.61 -0.68 8.99
C TRP A 499 17.17 -0.48 10.46
N SER A 500 16.24 0.44 10.72
CA SER A 500 15.70 0.77 12.05
C SER A 500 16.79 1.12 13.08
N ILE A 501 17.76 1.93 12.67
CA ILE A 501 18.89 2.36 13.51
C ILE A 501 18.65 3.80 13.98
N PRO A 502 18.60 4.06 15.30
CA PRO A 502 18.39 5.41 15.82
C PRO A 502 19.59 6.31 15.48
N VAL A 503 19.28 7.46 14.87
CA VAL A 503 20.27 8.49 14.50
C VAL A 503 20.59 9.35 15.74
N PRO A 504 21.85 9.41 16.20
CA PRO A 504 22.23 10.29 17.30
C PRO A 504 21.95 11.77 16.98
N PRO A 505 21.63 12.62 17.97
CA PRO A 505 21.48 14.05 17.75
C PRO A 505 22.82 14.69 17.34
N ARG A 506 22.80 15.56 16.32
CA ARG A 506 24.00 16.23 15.79
C ARG A 506 24.55 17.27 16.77
N ASN A 507 25.63 16.94 17.49
CA ASN A 507 26.39 17.90 18.28
C ASN A 507 27.33 18.73 17.39
N ARG A 508 27.16 20.07 17.36
CA ARG A 508 27.99 21.00 16.56
C ARG A 508 29.48 21.01 16.94
N ARG A 509 29.86 20.47 18.11
CA ARG A 509 31.27 20.36 18.55
C ARG A 509 32.04 19.20 17.90
N ILE A 510 31.36 18.23 17.29
CA ILE A 510 31.98 17.05 16.67
C ILE A 510 32.17 17.33 15.16
N PRO A 511 33.35 17.06 14.56
CA PRO A 511 33.54 17.16 13.11
C PRO A 511 32.53 16.32 12.30
N GLU A 512 32.22 16.75 11.09
CA GLU A 512 31.22 16.07 10.26
C GLU A 512 31.67 14.69 9.79
N ASP A 513 32.97 14.50 9.50
CA ASP A 513 33.55 13.20 9.17
C ASP A 513 33.50 12.22 10.35
N ASP A 514 33.80 12.66 11.58
CA ASP A 514 33.72 11.81 12.77
C ASP A 514 32.29 11.38 13.07
N TYR A 515 31.35 12.33 12.99
CA TYR A 515 29.93 12.05 13.14
C TYR A 515 29.45 11.07 12.05
N CYS A 516 29.84 11.28 10.79
CA CYS A 516 29.49 10.39 9.69
C CYS A 516 30.10 8.98 9.86
N ARG A 517 31.37 8.88 10.28
CA ARG A 517 32.03 7.61 10.60
C ARG A 517 31.32 6.86 11.72
N GLY A 518 30.84 7.56 12.76
CA GLY A 518 30.00 6.98 13.80
C GLY A 518 28.67 6.41 13.28
N LEU A 519 28.02 7.09 12.32
CA LEU A 519 26.82 6.57 11.65
C LEU A 519 27.12 5.30 10.83
N ILE A 520 28.23 5.29 10.08
CA ILE A 520 28.63 4.13 9.27
C ILE A 520 28.96 2.93 10.18
N ASN A 521 29.68 3.14 11.29
CA ASN A 521 30.00 2.07 12.23
C ASN A 521 28.73 1.44 12.84
N ARG A 522 27.74 2.25 13.23
CA ARG A 522 26.43 1.75 13.71
C ARG A 522 25.69 0.92 12.65
N LEU A 523 25.64 1.41 11.41
CA LEU A 523 25.06 0.67 10.28
C LEU A 523 25.77 -0.66 10.03
N SER A 524 27.11 -0.65 10.10
CA SER A 524 27.96 -1.81 9.87
C SER A 524 27.77 -2.91 10.91
N VAL A 525 27.63 -2.57 12.19
CA VAL A 525 27.32 -3.52 13.26
C VAL A 525 25.98 -4.20 13.00
N LYS A 526 24.91 -3.42 12.76
CA LYS A 526 23.56 -3.97 12.52
C LYS A 526 23.53 -4.89 11.29
N MET A 527 24.17 -4.47 10.19
CA MET A 527 24.26 -5.27 8.96
C MET A 527 25.06 -6.57 9.18
N ALA A 528 26.16 -6.53 9.92
CA ALA A 528 26.96 -7.71 10.25
C ALA A 528 26.19 -8.72 11.11
N SER A 529 25.48 -8.27 12.16
CA SER A 529 24.66 -9.14 13.01
C SER A 529 23.55 -9.84 12.21
N VAL A 530 22.82 -9.10 11.36
CA VAL A 530 21.77 -9.69 10.50
C VAL A 530 22.34 -10.71 9.52
N ALA A 531 23.52 -10.44 8.95
CA ALA A 531 24.16 -11.39 8.05
C ALA A 531 24.68 -12.65 8.75
N GLN A 532 25.21 -12.54 9.99
CA GLN A 532 25.57 -13.69 10.82
C GLN A 532 24.34 -14.54 11.19
N ILE A 533 23.23 -13.92 11.59
CA ILE A 533 21.97 -14.63 11.89
C ILE A 533 21.47 -15.39 10.65
N ARG A 534 21.55 -14.79 9.45
CA ARG A 534 21.19 -15.47 8.19
C ARG A 534 22.13 -16.65 7.84
N LEU A 535 23.42 -16.55 8.14
CA LEU A 535 24.37 -17.65 7.96
C LEU A 535 24.13 -18.82 8.93
N MET A 536 23.69 -18.52 10.17
CA MET A 536 23.26 -19.53 11.14
C MET A 536 21.95 -20.21 10.70
N ALA A 537 20.96 -19.43 10.23
CA ALA A 537 19.68 -19.94 9.77
C ALA A 537 19.77 -20.82 8.50
N ASN A 538 20.72 -20.54 7.60
CA ASN A 538 20.92 -21.29 6.36
C ASN A 538 21.77 -22.58 6.52
N GLY A 539 22.04 -23.03 7.74
CA GLY A 539 22.50 -24.41 7.98
C GLY A 539 23.99 -24.70 7.69
N THR A 540 24.87 -23.69 7.71
CA THR A 540 26.34 -23.92 7.67
C THR A 540 27.00 -23.58 9.01
N GLY A 541 26.63 -24.30 10.06
CA GLY A 541 27.38 -24.31 11.33
C GLY A 541 28.58 -25.26 11.26
N PRO A 542 29.76 -24.90 11.80
CA PRO A 542 30.91 -25.79 11.86
C PRO A 542 30.78 -26.78 13.03
N ASN A 543 30.35 -28.01 12.76
CA ASN A 543 30.40 -29.10 13.74
C ASN A 543 31.78 -29.77 13.78
N SER A 544 32.66 -29.32 14.69
CA SER A 544 33.61 -30.22 15.37
C SER A 544 34.28 -29.61 16.62
N ALA A 545 34.18 -30.39 17.70
CA ALA A 545 35.03 -30.51 18.90
C ALA A 545 36.06 -29.43 19.30
N HIS A 546 36.02 -29.10 20.60
CA HIS A 546 37.12 -28.67 21.46
C HIS A 546 38.18 -27.71 20.90
N GLY A 547 37.98 -26.41 21.16
CA GLY A 547 39.05 -25.42 21.16
C GLY A 547 38.51 -24.00 21.28
N THR A 548 38.79 -23.33 22.40
CA THR A 548 38.65 -21.86 22.49
C THR A 548 39.59 -21.21 21.46
N PRO A 549 39.11 -20.50 20.43
CA PRO A 549 39.97 -19.87 19.46
C PRO A 549 40.62 -18.62 20.09
N SER A 550 41.95 -18.59 20.12
CA SER A 550 42.70 -17.43 20.60
C SER A 550 42.74 -16.31 19.55
N VAL A 551 43.00 -15.08 20.03
CA VAL A 551 42.87 -13.80 19.30
C VAL A 551 43.98 -13.59 18.24
N ARG A 552 44.45 -14.65 17.55
CA ARG A 552 45.59 -14.57 16.61
C ARG A 552 45.45 -15.29 15.26
N SER A 553 44.30 -15.91 14.93
CA SER A 553 44.14 -16.62 13.64
C SER A 553 43.33 -15.89 12.56
N CYS A 554 42.94 -14.63 12.76
CA CYS A 554 42.16 -13.86 11.77
C CYS A 554 42.99 -12.99 10.81
N GLU A 555 44.32 -12.92 10.96
CA GLU A 555 45.17 -12.06 10.11
C GLU A 555 45.66 -12.73 8.82
N SER A 556 45.45 -14.03 8.63
CA SER A 556 46.01 -14.79 7.49
C SER A 556 45.02 -15.82 6.90
N GLY A 557 44.02 -15.34 6.15
CA GLY A 557 43.07 -16.23 5.46
C GLY A 557 42.06 -15.50 4.56
N GLY A 558 42.45 -15.19 3.32
CA GLY A 558 41.61 -14.52 2.34
C GLY A 558 40.50 -15.38 1.72
N LEU A 559 39.58 -15.92 2.54
CA LEU A 559 38.32 -16.58 2.17
C LEU A 559 37.41 -16.55 3.42
N LYS A 560 36.19 -15.99 3.46
CA LYS A 560 35.20 -15.73 2.39
C LYS A 560 34.49 -14.36 2.61
N THR A 561 35.14 -13.24 2.30
CA THR A 561 34.47 -11.92 2.27
C THR A 561 33.40 -11.84 1.17
N ASN A 562 33.63 -12.47 0.01
CA ASN A 562 32.74 -12.38 -1.15
C ASN A 562 31.33 -12.95 -0.89
N ALA A 563 31.17 -14.06 -0.16
CA ALA A 563 29.84 -14.65 0.08
C ALA A 563 28.92 -13.74 0.92
N LEU A 564 29.51 -12.99 1.86
CA LEU A 564 28.83 -11.98 2.67
C LEU A 564 28.48 -10.75 1.82
N LEU A 565 29.44 -10.29 1.01
CA LEU A 565 29.27 -9.17 0.07
C LEU A 565 28.18 -9.45 -0.98
N ASP A 566 28.21 -10.59 -1.65
CA ASP A 566 27.22 -10.97 -2.67
C ASP A 566 25.81 -11.02 -2.06
N THR A 567 25.65 -11.62 -0.89
CA THR A 567 24.33 -11.71 -0.21
C THR A 567 23.76 -10.33 0.17
N LEU A 568 24.63 -9.38 0.56
CA LEU A 568 24.24 -8.01 0.90
C LEU A 568 24.00 -7.13 -0.34
N LEU A 569 24.82 -7.29 -1.40
CA LEU A 569 24.71 -6.53 -2.65
C LEU A 569 23.48 -6.95 -3.47
N TYR A 570 23.16 -8.25 -3.54
CA TYR A 570 22.07 -8.75 -4.39
C TYR A 570 20.67 -8.29 -3.94
N THR A 571 20.49 -7.90 -2.67
CA THR A 571 19.16 -7.73 -2.08
C THR A 571 18.75 -6.29 -1.76
N ASN A 572 19.67 -5.31 -1.67
CA ASN A 572 19.32 -4.02 -1.07
C ASN A 572 20.00 -2.74 -1.59
N LEU A 573 21.05 -2.80 -2.42
CA LEU A 573 21.83 -1.61 -2.81
C LEU A 573 21.70 -1.17 -4.27
N ARG A 574 21.06 -1.97 -5.14
CA ARG A 574 20.99 -1.67 -6.59
C ARG A 574 20.11 -0.47 -6.94
N ASP A 575 19.06 -0.21 -6.15
CA ASP A 575 18.11 0.89 -6.41
C ASP A 575 18.62 2.27 -5.93
N ALA A 576 19.64 2.30 -5.06
CA ALA A 576 20.18 3.54 -4.49
C ALA A 576 21.30 4.18 -5.32
N ALA A 577 21.85 3.47 -6.31
CA ALA A 577 23.12 3.80 -6.96
C ALA A 577 23.00 4.18 -8.45
N THR A 578 21.83 4.65 -8.91
CA THR A 578 21.69 5.26 -10.26
C THR A 578 21.74 6.79 -10.18
N PRO A 579 22.86 7.43 -10.57
CA PRO A 579 22.96 8.89 -10.55
C PRO A 579 22.06 9.50 -11.63
N LYS A 580 21.04 10.26 -11.23
CA LYS A 580 20.32 11.18 -12.13
C LYS A 580 21.26 12.35 -12.47
N PHE A 581 21.92 12.28 -13.62
CA PHE A 581 22.68 13.39 -14.15
C PHE A 581 21.76 14.60 -14.42
N LEU A 582 22.05 15.71 -13.76
CA LEU A 582 21.55 17.04 -14.11
C LEU A 582 22.14 17.41 -15.49
N ASN A 583 21.31 17.41 -16.53
CA ASN A 583 21.73 17.91 -17.84
C ASN A 583 21.21 19.34 -18.05
N THR A 584 22.02 20.32 -17.65
CA THR A 584 21.80 21.73 -17.99
C THR A 584 22.39 22.03 -19.37
N ASN A 585 21.54 22.14 -20.41
CA ASN A 585 21.85 22.90 -21.63
C ASN A 585 20.59 23.08 -22.52
N SER A 586 20.17 24.33 -22.68
CA SER A 586 19.40 24.82 -23.84
C SER A 586 20.40 25.23 -24.93
N PRO A 587 20.16 24.99 -26.24
CA PRO A 587 19.12 25.70 -27.02
C PRO A 587 18.31 24.73 -27.94
N THR A 588 17.47 25.09 -28.92
CA THR A 588 17.15 26.38 -29.60
C THR A 588 15.65 26.43 -29.97
N LYS A 589 15.22 27.42 -30.76
CA LYS A 589 13.90 27.47 -31.43
C LYS A 589 13.96 26.74 -32.77
N GLU A 590 13.13 25.71 -32.99
CA GLU A 590 12.57 25.29 -34.31
C GLU A 590 11.72 23.99 -34.18
N SER A 591 10.42 24.11 -33.89
CA SER A 591 9.43 23.01 -34.08
C SER A 591 7.94 23.39 -33.88
N GLN A 592 7.58 24.68 -33.73
CA GLN A 592 6.21 25.11 -33.39
C GLN A 592 5.16 25.06 -34.54
N ASN A 593 5.33 24.20 -35.55
CA ASN A 593 4.44 24.12 -36.72
C ASN A 593 3.61 22.82 -36.84
N ALA A 594 3.49 22.01 -35.78
CA ALA A 594 2.74 20.75 -35.78
C ALA A 594 1.53 20.71 -34.83
N ALA A 595 1.00 21.86 -34.42
CA ALA A 595 -0.07 21.98 -33.42
C ALA A 595 -1.35 22.69 -33.94
N TRP A 596 -1.65 22.58 -35.24
CA TRP A 596 -2.82 23.23 -35.86
C TRP A 596 -3.64 22.27 -36.73
N LEU A 597 -4.11 21.14 -36.17
CA LEU A 597 -5.07 20.25 -36.86
C LEU A 597 -5.91 19.34 -35.93
N ALA A 598 -6.00 19.67 -34.63
CA ALA A 598 -6.66 18.84 -33.62
C ALA A 598 -7.63 19.61 -32.71
N GLN A 599 -8.50 20.46 -33.30
CA GLN A 599 -9.49 21.20 -32.50
C GLN A 599 -10.80 21.57 -33.22
N THR A 600 -11.50 20.57 -33.81
CA THR A 600 -12.92 20.71 -34.20
C THR A 600 -13.65 19.35 -34.14
N LYS A 601 -14.21 19.01 -32.96
CA LYS A 601 -15.42 18.16 -32.78
C LYS A 601 -15.75 18.00 -31.28
N ASN A 602 -16.27 19.08 -30.69
CA ASN A 602 -17.08 19.00 -29.47
C ASN A 602 -18.43 19.64 -29.79
N VAL A 603 -19.44 18.82 -30.10
CA VAL A 603 -20.85 19.19 -30.00
C VAL A 603 -21.53 18.11 -29.17
N VAL A 604 -22.01 18.52 -28.01
CA VAL A 604 -22.65 17.66 -27.02
C VAL A 604 -24.12 17.49 -27.38
N LEU A 605 -24.59 16.24 -27.45
CA LEU A 605 -26.00 15.90 -27.24
C LEU A 605 -26.11 14.61 -26.40
N SER A 606 -27.00 14.65 -25.42
CA SER A 606 -27.28 13.63 -24.41
C SER A 606 -28.63 14.01 -23.76
N PRO A 607 -29.41 13.09 -23.17
CA PRO A 607 -29.62 11.68 -23.50
C PRO A 607 -31.13 11.35 -23.64
N HIS A 608 -31.51 10.21 -24.21
CA HIS A 608 -32.77 9.55 -23.81
C HIS A 608 -32.69 8.02 -23.91
N GLN A 609 -33.29 7.40 -22.90
CA GLN A 609 -33.26 5.99 -22.51
C GLN A 609 -33.63 4.98 -23.62
N ASN A 610 -32.79 3.96 -23.83
CA ASN A 610 -33.05 2.57 -23.38
C ASN A 610 -31.92 1.62 -23.81
N ASN A 611 -30.95 1.39 -22.93
CA ASN A 611 -29.91 0.38 -23.13
C ASN A 611 -30.38 -1.00 -22.63
N SER A 612 -30.98 -1.80 -23.51
CA SER A 612 -30.96 -3.26 -23.35
C SER A 612 -29.61 -3.77 -23.85
N HIS A 613 -28.81 -4.38 -22.96
CA HIS A 613 -27.50 -4.92 -23.31
C HIS A 613 -27.56 -5.90 -24.50
N ARG A 614 -26.73 -5.66 -25.52
CA ARG A 614 -26.18 -6.72 -26.37
C ARG A 614 -24.67 -6.58 -26.39
N GLN A 615 -24.00 -7.46 -25.64
CA GLN A 615 -22.56 -7.65 -25.74
C GLN A 615 -22.24 -8.22 -27.11
N SER A 616 -21.32 -7.60 -27.83
CA SER A 616 -20.66 -8.21 -28.98
C SER A 616 -19.73 -9.31 -28.48
N ALA A 617 -20.19 -10.57 -28.52
CA ALA A 617 -19.37 -11.71 -28.17
C ALA A 617 -18.22 -11.87 -29.18
N VAL A 618 -17.00 -11.60 -28.73
CA VAL A 618 -15.78 -11.88 -29.49
C VAL A 618 -15.57 -13.38 -29.51
N SER A 619 -15.83 -14.02 -30.65
CA SER A 619 -15.58 -15.45 -30.85
C SER A 619 -14.30 -15.67 -31.66
N THR A 620 -13.16 -15.52 -30.99
CA THR A 620 -11.89 -16.10 -31.49
C THR A 620 -11.96 -17.59 -31.24
N VAL A 621 -12.34 -18.36 -32.27
CA VAL A 621 -12.41 -19.83 -32.18
C VAL A 621 -10.98 -20.39 -32.22
N TYR A 622 -10.42 -20.64 -31.04
CA TYR A 622 -9.35 -21.61 -30.87
C TYR A 622 -9.96 -23.02 -30.86
N ILE A 623 -9.35 -23.93 -31.62
CA ILE A 623 -9.54 -25.38 -31.50
C ILE A 623 -8.14 -25.96 -31.30
N ASP A 624 -8.01 -26.94 -30.40
CA ASP A 624 -6.75 -27.55 -29.94
C ASP A 624 -5.84 -28.09 -31.07
#